data_AF-A0A822FC02-F1
#
_entry.id   AF-A0A822FC02-F1
#
_cell.length_a   1.000
_cell.length_b   1.000
_cell.length_c   1.000
_cell.angle_alpha   90.00
_cell.angle_beta   90.00
_cell.angle_gamma   90.00
#
_symmetry.space_group_name_H-M   'P 1'
#
loop_
_entity.id
_entity.type
_entity.pdbx_description
1 polymer ?
#
loop_
_entity_poly.entity_id
_entity_poly.type
_entity_poly.pdbx_seq_one_letter_code
_entity_poly.pdbx_strand_id
1 'polypeptide(L)'
;IWANIQEQDIPSRMNFDVENSKNWRPFFSRSFPRDTLPWTSVQPSDLHYENTRTEDVNILHVQIQDMLRRKMVDWREANVTTWHHVFQKRLQDIIKRGSIANGTDIEAVLAEFRNTYNIVGFALQMPYTTIQAIVDTVYSTNIYKHATNDIQFALAVHIHPYPNNILAVWIYMAHLTPK
;
A
#
# COMPACT_ATOMS: atom_id res chain seq x y z
N ILE A 1 36.81 0.54 7.10
CA ILE A 1 36.24 0.37 5.74
C ILE A 1 37.28 0.89 4.76
N TRP A 2 37.61 0.15 3.69
CA TRP A 2 38.60 0.55 2.69
C TRP A 2 37.92 0.74 1.34
N ALA A 3 38.26 1.82 0.65
CA ALA A 3 37.82 2.08 -0.72
C ALA A 3 38.92 1.61 -1.68
N ASN A 4 38.54 0.81 -2.67
CA ASN A 4 39.41 0.48 -3.79
C ASN A 4 39.56 1.71 -4.69
N ILE A 5 40.79 2.12 -4.96
CA ILE A 5 41.12 3.23 -5.88
C ILE A 5 41.90 2.74 -7.12
N GLN A 6 41.97 1.42 -7.33
CA GLN A 6 42.56 0.82 -8.53
C GLN A 6 41.65 1.07 -9.75
N GLU A 7 42.24 1.18 -10.95
CA GLU A 7 41.47 1.31 -12.20
C GLU A 7 40.60 0.08 -12.52
N GLN A 8 40.94 -1.08 -11.95
CA GLN A 8 40.24 -2.34 -12.17
C GLN A 8 39.32 -2.63 -10.98
N ASP A 9 38.05 -2.88 -11.27
CA ASP A 9 37.00 -3.28 -10.33
C ASP A 9 36.78 -4.81 -10.29
N ILE A 10 37.39 -5.55 -11.22
CA ILE A 10 37.29 -7.02 -11.32
C ILE A 10 38.15 -7.69 -10.24
N PRO A 11 37.58 -8.59 -9.39
CA PRO A 11 38.30 -9.25 -8.29
C PRO A 11 39.60 -9.95 -8.71
N SER A 12 39.62 -10.64 -9.85
CA SER A 12 40.80 -11.37 -10.33
C SER A 12 41.93 -10.47 -10.82
N ARG A 13 41.67 -9.18 -11.04
CA ARG A 13 42.64 -8.15 -11.47
C ARG A 13 42.90 -7.10 -10.39
N MET A 14 42.33 -7.31 -9.20
CA MET A 14 42.45 -6.42 -8.07
C MET A 14 43.53 -6.94 -7.13
N ASN A 15 44.40 -6.05 -6.67
CA ASN A 15 45.29 -6.33 -5.56
C ASN A 15 44.50 -6.17 -4.26
N PHE A 16 44.48 -7.18 -3.38
CA PHE A 16 43.77 -7.16 -2.10
C PHE A 16 44.63 -6.74 -0.90
N ASP A 17 45.87 -6.33 -1.14
CA ASP A 17 46.74 -5.78 -0.10
C ASP A 17 46.27 -4.39 0.34
N VAL A 18 45.50 -4.35 1.43
CA VAL A 18 44.89 -3.13 1.99
C VAL A 18 45.89 -2.15 2.61
N GLU A 19 47.13 -2.58 2.90
CA GLU A 19 48.18 -1.68 3.41
C GLU A 19 48.78 -0.81 2.30
N ASN A 20 48.61 -1.24 1.04
CA ASN A 20 49.06 -0.50 -0.11
C ASN A 20 48.19 0.75 -0.36
N SER A 21 48.67 1.88 0.14
CA SER A 21 48.03 3.20 0.01
C SER A 21 47.87 3.72 -1.42
N LYS A 22 48.48 3.05 -2.43
CA LYS A 22 48.26 3.35 -3.86
C LYS A 22 47.01 2.69 -4.41
N ASN A 23 46.61 1.55 -3.84
CA ASN A 23 45.51 0.72 -4.31
C ASN A 23 44.27 0.82 -3.41
N TRP A 24 44.50 1.08 -2.12
CA TRP A 24 43.46 1.15 -1.11
C TRP A 24 43.58 2.42 -0.28
N ARG A 25 42.45 3.05 0.00
CA ARG A 25 42.36 4.20 0.89
C ARG A 25 41.35 3.94 2.02
N PRO A 26 41.64 4.35 3.27
CA PRO A 26 40.69 4.19 4.35
C PRO A 26 39.51 5.14 4.14
N PHE A 27 38.30 4.60 4.17
CA PHE A 27 37.06 5.35 4.03
C PHE A 27 36.73 6.03 5.37
N PHE A 28 36.66 7.38 5.37
CA PHE A 28 36.32 8.22 6.52
C PHE A 28 37.17 8.02 7.79
N SER A 29 38.44 8.45 7.75
CA SER A 29 39.28 8.52 8.96
C SER A 29 39.54 9.98 9.38
N ARG A 30 39.95 10.22 10.63
CA ARG A 30 40.33 11.58 11.10
C ARG A 30 41.43 12.21 10.26
N SER A 31 42.30 11.38 9.67
CA SER A 31 43.39 11.79 8.78
C SER A 31 42.96 11.90 7.31
N PHE A 32 41.72 11.53 6.97
CA PHE A 32 41.18 11.54 5.62
C PHE A 32 39.70 11.94 5.61
N PRO A 33 39.41 13.24 5.79
CA PRO A 33 38.05 13.77 5.82
C PRO A 33 37.40 13.73 4.43
N ARG A 34 36.07 13.58 4.42
CA ARG A 34 35.21 13.44 3.23
C ARG A 34 35.46 14.51 2.17
N ASP A 35 35.80 15.72 2.58
CA ASP A 35 35.92 16.90 1.71
C ASP A 35 37.20 16.91 0.84
N THR A 36 38.13 15.98 1.09
CA THR A 36 39.38 15.85 0.31
C THR A 36 39.31 14.79 -0.79
N LEU A 37 38.16 14.11 -0.93
CA LEU A 37 37.98 13.05 -1.90
C LEU A 37 37.52 13.61 -3.26
N PRO A 38 38.19 13.27 -4.38
CA PRO A 38 37.75 13.65 -5.74
C PRO A 38 36.53 12.86 -6.21
N TRP A 39 36.02 11.94 -5.38
CA TRP A 39 34.91 11.06 -5.73
C TRP A 39 33.58 11.74 -5.40
N THR A 40 32.90 12.24 -6.43
CA THR A 40 31.50 12.63 -6.31
C THR A 40 30.67 11.38 -5.99
N SER A 41 29.85 11.45 -4.94
CA SER A 41 28.90 10.39 -4.64
C SER A 41 28.01 10.12 -5.86
N VAL A 42 27.77 8.86 -6.20
CA VAL A 42 26.75 8.48 -7.19
C VAL A 42 25.33 8.77 -6.71
N GLN A 43 25.18 8.99 -5.40
CA GLN A 43 23.92 9.44 -4.81
C GLN A 43 23.73 10.94 -5.11
N PRO A 44 22.58 11.34 -5.66
CA PRO A 44 22.28 12.75 -5.88
C PRO A 44 22.38 13.54 -4.57
N SER A 45 22.82 14.80 -4.66
CA SER A 45 22.95 15.69 -3.51
C SER A 45 21.60 15.95 -2.83
N ASP A 46 20.54 16.00 -3.64
CA ASP A 46 19.19 16.33 -3.22
C ASP A 46 18.19 15.31 -3.79
N LEU A 47 17.30 14.82 -2.93
CA LEU A 47 16.21 13.94 -3.33
C LEU A 47 14.96 14.78 -3.56
N HIS A 48 14.61 14.99 -4.83
CA HIS A 48 13.38 15.69 -5.22
C HIS A 48 12.22 14.69 -5.27
N TYR A 49 11.31 14.81 -4.30
CA TYR A 49 10.07 14.07 -4.29
C TYR A 49 8.94 14.95 -4.81
N GLU A 50 8.27 14.50 -5.86
CA GLU A 50 7.08 15.19 -6.39
C GLU A 50 5.84 14.74 -5.65
N ASN A 51 4.95 15.69 -5.36
CA ASN A 51 3.67 15.34 -4.76
C ASN A 51 2.76 14.69 -5.81
N THR A 52 2.09 13.62 -5.41
CA THR A 52 1.11 12.95 -6.26
C THR A 52 -0.11 13.84 -6.43
N ARG A 53 -0.58 14.00 -7.67
CA ARG A 53 -1.73 14.84 -7.99
C ARG A 53 -3.00 14.24 -7.39
N THR A 54 -3.69 15.01 -6.56
CA THR A 54 -4.92 14.56 -5.88
C THR A 54 -6.07 14.27 -6.84
N GLU A 55 -6.12 14.94 -7.99
CA GLU A 55 -7.15 14.72 -9.01
C GLU A 55 -7.07 13.31 -9.60
N ASP A 56 -5.86 12.88 -9.97
CA ASP A 56 -5.62 11.55 -10.54
C ASP A 56 -5.97 10.44 -9.52
N VAL A 57 -5.68 10.69 -8.24
CA VAL A 57 -6.04 9.79 -7.13
C VAL A 57 -7.56 9.68 -6.97
N ASN A 58 -8.29 10.78 -7.08
CA ASN A 58 -9.75 10.78 -6.98
C ASN A 58 -10.40 10.03 -8.16
N ILE A 59 -9.90 10.23 -9.38
CA ILE A 59 -10.36 9.50 -10.56
C ILE A 59 -10.13 8.00 -10.36
N LEU A 60 -8.93 7.62 -9.93
CA LEU A 60 -8.59 6.21 -9.69
C LEU A 60 -9.42 5.59 -8.56
N HIS A 61 -9.71 6.37 -7.52
CA HIS A 61 -10.58 5.95 -6.40
C HIS A 61 -11.97 5.56 -6.90
N VAL A 62 -12.61 6.42 -7.69
CA VAL A 62 -13.93 6.16 -8.27
C VAL A 62 -13.89 4.95 -9.18
N GLN A 63 -12.87 4.85 -10.04
CA GLN A 63 -12.71 3.72 -10.96
C GLN A 63 -12.59 2.37 -10.23
N ILE A 64 -11.76 2.28 -9.18
CA ILE A 64 -11.59 1.05 -8.39
C ILE A 64 -12.88 0.71 -7.67
N GLN A 65 -13.54 1.68 -7.05
CA GLN A 65 -14.77 1.46 -6.32
C GLN A 65 -15.89 0.93 -7.22
N ASP A 66 -16.08 1.53 -8.39
CA ASP A 66 -17.11 1.12 -9.35
C ASP A 66 -16.78 -0.22 -10.00
N MET A 67 -15.49 -0.52 -10.20
CA MET A 67 -15.07 -1.82 -10.71
C MET A 67 -15.36 -2.93 -9.70
N LEU A 68 -14.99 -2.74 -8.43
CA LEU A 68 -15.24 -3.72 -7.38
C LEU A 68 -16.74 -3.95 -7.17
N ARG A 69 -17.56 -2.89 -7.20
CA ARG A 69 -19.02 -3.01 -7.11
C ARG A 69 -19.61 -3.83 -8.25
N ARG A 70 -19.21 -3.56 -9.49
CA ARG A 70 -19.66 -4.33 -10.67
C ARG A 70 -19.24 -5.78 -10.54
N LYS A 71 -17.97 -6.03 -10.20
CA LYS A 71 -17.46 -7.40 -10.03
C LYS A 71 -18.19 -8.17 -8.93
N MET A 72 -18.57 -7.54 -7.84
CA MET A 72 -19.39 -8.17 -6.81
C MET A 72 -20.77 -8.60 -7.31
N VAL A 73 -21.39 -7.80 -8.18
CA VAL A 73 -22.67 -8.16 -8.82
C VAL A 73 -22.45 -9.32 -9.79
N ASP A 74 -21.43 -9.23 -10.64
CA ASP A 74 -21.08 -10.28 -11.60
C ASP A 74 -20.81 -11.63 -10.91
N TRP A 75 -20.05 -11.63 -9.81
CA TRP A 75 -19.70 -12.86 -9.08
C TRP A 75 -20.86 -13.51 -8.35
N ARG A 76 -21.96 -12.78 -8.13
CA ARG A 76 -23.13 -13.29 -7.39
C ARG A 76 -24.25 -13.80 -8.29
N GLU A 77 -24.10 -13.72 -9.63
CA GLU A 77 -24.94 -14.21 -10.75
C GLU A 77 -26.47 -14.31 -10.52
N ALA A 78 -26.93 -15.01 -9.49
CA ALA A 78 -28.32 -15.24 -9.13
C ALA A 78 -28.86 -14.38 -7.95
N ASN A 79 -28.01 -13.80 -7.10
CA ASN A 79 -28.43 -13.13 -5.86
C ASN A 79 -28.39 -11.60 -5.96
N VAL A 80 -29.43 -10.94 -5.45
CA VAL A 80 -29.47 -9.47 -5.36
C VAL A 80 -28.38 -9.00 -4.39
N THR A 81 -27.57 -8.05 -4.84
CA THR A 81 -26.52 -7.43 -4.03
C THR A 81 -27.04 -6.12 -3.49
N THR A 82 -27.43 -6.13 -2.21
CA THR A 82 -27.85 -4.92 -1.49
C THR A 82 -26.65 -4.28 -0.79
N TRP A 83 -26.66 -2.96 -0.64
CA TRP A 83 -25.56 -2.20 -0.06
C TRP A 83 -26.02 -1.44 1.20
N HIS A 84 -25.32 -1.63 2.32
CA HIS A 84 -25.64 -0.94 3.57
C HIS A 84 -24.97 0.44 3.62
N HIS A 85 -25.66 1.47 3.13
CA HIS A 85 -25.10 2.81 2.95
C HIS A 85 -24.58 3.50 4.22
N VAL A 86 -25.25 3.33 5.37
CA VAL A 86 -24.85 3.99 6.63
C VAL A 86 -23.52 3.43 7.13
N PHE A 87 -23.43 2.11 7.27
CA PHE A 87 -22.19 1.41 7.63
C PHE A 87 -21.07 1.71 6.64
N GLN A 88 -21.36 1.70 5.33
CA GLN A 88 -20.39 2.07 4.30
C GLN A 88 -19.81 3.47 4.50
N LYS A 89 -20.66 4.47 4.77
CA LYS A 89 -20.23 5.86 5.00
C LYS A 89 -19.34 5.98 6.23
N ARG A 90 -19.72 5.35 7.36
CA ARG A 90 -18.91 5.32 8.59
C ARG A 90 -17.54 4.72 8.36
N LEU A 91 -17.52 3.58 7.66
CA LEU A 91 -16.29 2.88 7.31
C LEU A 91 -15.40 3.74 6.40
N GLN A 92 -15.99 4.40 5.40
CA GLN A 92 -15.27 5.32 4.51
C GLN A 92 -14.62 6.49 5.26
N ASP A 93 -15.32 7.04 6.27
CA ASP A 93 -14.78 8.12 7.11
C ASP A 93 -13.61 7.64 7.97
N ILE A 94 -13.67 6.42 8.51
CA ILE A 94 -12.57 5.84 9.31
C ILE A 94 -11.35 5.58 8.44
N ILE A 95 -11.53 4.97 7.27
CA ILE A 95 -10.42 4.61 6.39
C ILE A 95 -9.69 5.88 5.92
N LYS A 96 -10.43 6.95 5.59
CA LYS A 96 -9.84 8.24 5.21
C LYS A 96 -8.96 8.85 6.31
N ARG A 97 -9.19 8.50 7.58
CA ARG A 97 -8.40 8.99 8.72
C ARG A 97 -7.12 8.18 8.96
N GLY A 98 -6.84 7.14 8.18
CA GLY A 98 -5.63 6.31 8.39
C GLY A 98 -5.78 5.21 9.43
N SER A 99 -6.98 5.00 9.98
CA SER A 99 -7.17 4.17 11.17
C SER A 99 -7.14 2.65 10.91
N ILE A 100 -6.92 2.20 9.67
CA ILE A 100 -6.72 0.77 9.39
C ILE A 100 -5.51 0.23 10.16
N ALA A 101 -4.49 1.04 10.38
CA ALA A 101 -3.33 0.65 11.18
C ALA A 101 -3.59 0.66 12.71
N ASN A 102 -4.55 1.47 13.18
CA ASN A 102 -4.75 1.70 14.61
C ASN A 102 -5.90 0.88 15.22
N GLY A 103 -6.80 0.30 14.42
CA GLY A 103 -7.79 -0.71 14.82
C GLY A 103 -8.92 -0.25 15.77
N THR A 104 -8.66 0.72 16.64
CA THR A 104 -9.57 1.19 17.70
C THR A 104 -10.83 1.84 17.15
N ASP A 105 -10.72 2.66 16.10
CA ASP A 105 -11.88 3.35 15.53
C ASP A 105 -12.80 2.40 14.76
N ILE A 106 -12.20 1.37 14.15
CA ILE A 106 -12.95 0.33 13.43
C ILE A 106 -13.76 -0.48 14.43
N GLU A 107 -13.17 -0.91 15.54
CA GLU A 107 -13.89 -1.65 16.58
C GLU A 107 -15.03 -0.83 17.20
N ALA A 108 -14.87 0.49 17.38
CA ALA A 108 -15.94 1.35 17.88
C ALA A 108 -17.16 1.36 16.94
N VAL A 109 -16.94 1.50 15.63
CA VAL A 109 -18.03 1.44 14.65
C VAL A 109 -18.59 0.03 14.54
N LEU A 110 -17.76 -1.02 14.57
CA LEU A 110 -18.25 -2.39 14.58
C LEU A 110 -19.14 -2.67 15.81
N ALA A 111 -18.77 -2.13 16.98
CA ALA A 111 -19.54 -2.27 18.22
C ALA A 111 -20.93 -1.61 18.14
N GLU A 112 -21.04 -0.45 17.49
CA GLU A 112 -22.33 0.23 17.26
C GLU A 112 -23.32 -0.65 16.49
N PHE A 113 -22.85 -1.33 15.44
CA PHE A 113 -23.70 -2.15 14.56
C PHE A 113 -23.81 -3.62 14.99
N ARG A 114 -22.92 -4.11 15.88
CA ARG A 114 -22.87 -5.50 16.36
C ARG A 114 -24.13 -5.95 17.10
N ASN A 115 -24.89 -5.02 17.65
CA ASN A 115 -26.12 -5.32 18.38
C ASN A 115 -27.24 -5.75 17.42
N THR A 116 -27.34 -5.09 16.26
CA THR A 116 -28.42 -5.30 15.27
C THR A 116 -28.02 -6.28 14.17
N TYR A 117 -26.74 -6.33 13.81
CA TYR A 117 -26.24 -7.13 12.70
C TYR A 117 -25.09 -8.05 13.15
N ASN A 118 -25.01 -9.23 12.54
CA ASN A 118 -23.79 -10.01 12.49
C ASN A 118 -22.90 -9.49 11.35
N ILE A 119 -21.70 -9.01 11.68
CA ILE A 119 -20.79 -8.36 10.74
C ILE A 119 -19.59 -9.28 10.52
N VAL A 120 -19.35 -9.65 9.28
CA VAL A 120 -18.16 -10.41 8.89
C VAL A 120 -17.50 -9.69 7.73
N GLY A 121 -16.21 -9.40 7.86
CA GLY A 121 -15.48 -8.64 6.86
C GLY A 121 -13.98 -8.71 7.09
N PHE A 122 -13.25 -8.03 6.22
CA PHE A 122 -11.80 -7.95 6.26
C PHE A 122 -11.32 -6.58 5.78
N ALA A 123 -10.13 -6.22 6.23
CA ALA A 123 -9.36 -5.10 5.70
C ALA A 123 -8.21 -5.63 4.83
N LEU A 124 -8.02 -5.04 3.66
CA LEU A 124 -6.88 -5.27 2.78
C LEU A 124 -6.09 -3.97 2.64
N GLN A 125 -4.78 -4.09 2.79
CA GLN A 125 -3.83 -3.03 2.47
C GLN A 125 -2.82 -3.60 1.48
N MET A 126 -2.73 -2.98 0.30
CA MET A 126 -1.80 -3.41 -0.74
C MET A 126 -1.29 -2.22 -1.57
N PRO A 127 -0.08 -2.31 -2.15
CA PRO A 127 0.39 -1.31 -3.11
C PRO A 127 -0.46 -1.35 -4.39
N TYR A 128 -0.70 -0.19 -4.99
CA TYR A 128 -1.33 -0.12 -6.30
C TYR A 128 -0.37 -0.63 -7.38
N THR A 129 -0.82 -1.60 -8.17
CA THR A 129 -0.11 -2.10 -9.36
C THR A 129 -1.01 -2.02 -10.58
N THR A 130 -2.11 -2.76 -10.57
CA THR A 130 -3.17 -2.72 -11.58
C THR A 130 -4.53 -2.87 -10.91
N ILE A 131 -5.59 -2.38 -11.56
CA ILE A 131 -6.97 -2.58 -11.10
C ILE A 131 -7.31 -4.08 -11.05
N GLN A 132 -6.83 -4.86 -12.01
CA GLN A 132 -7.10 -6.29 -12.05
C GLN A 132 -6.49 -7.04 -10.86
N ALA A 133 -5.25 -6.72 -10.46
CA ALA A 133 -4.63 -7.34 -9.28
C ALA A 133 -5.45 -7.10 -8.00
N ILE A 134 -6.06 -5.93 -7.87
CA ILE A 134 -6.96 -5.60 -6.74
C ILE A 134 -8.21 -6.48 -6.82
N VAL A 135 -8.83 -6.58 -8.00
CA VAL A 135 -10.02 -7.41 -8.23
C VAL A 135 -9.73 -8.87 -7.92
N ASP A 136 -8.61 -9.40 -8.37
CA ASP A 136 -8.20 -10.80 -8.15
C ASP A 136 -7.93 -11.07 -6.66
N THR A 137 -7.29 -10.12 -5.98
CA THR A 137 -7.06 -10.20 -4.53
C THR A 137 -8.40 -10.23 -3.78
N VAL A 138 -9.34 -9.34 -4.12
CA VAL A 138 -10.67 -9.32 -3.51
C VAL A 138 -11.45 -10.61 -3.84
N TYR A 139 -11.35 -11.11 -5.08
CA TYR A 139 -11.97 -12.37 -5.48
C TYR A 139 -11.48 -13.55 -4.64
N SER A 140 -10.17 -13.60 -4.33
CA SER A 140 -9.59 -14.67 -3.52
C SER A 140 -10.12 -14.74 -2.08
N THR A 141 -10.70 -13.65 -1.57
CA THR A 141 -11.29 -13.59 -0.22
C THR A 141 -12.63 -14.32 -0.12
N ASN A 142 -13.24 -14.71 -1.25
CA ASN A 142 -14.48 -15.49 -1.32
C ASN A 142 -15.69 -14.87 -0.59
N ILE A 143 -15.65 -13.59 -0.22
CA ILE A 143 -16.73 -12.93 0.54
C ILE A 143 -18.07 -12.85 -0.23
N TYR A 144 -18.02 -12.90 -1.56
CA TYR A 144 -19.20 -12.95 -2.43
C TYR A 144 -19.98 -14.27 -2.32
N LYS A 145 -19.36 -15.37 -1.85
CA LYS A 145 -19.98 -16.70 -1.78
C LYS A 145 -21.04 -16.83 -0.68
N HIS A 146 -21.12 -15.88 0.25
CA HIS A 146 -22.17 -15.90 1.26
C HIS A 146 -23.54 -15.65 0.59
N ALA A 147 -24.35 -16.71 0.57
CA ALA A 147 -25.46 -16.92 -0.36
C ALA A 147 -26.86 -16.71 0.23
N THR A 148 -26.99 -15.99 1.34
CA THR A 148 -28.31 -15.58 1.83
C THR A 148 -28.75 -14.27 1.19
N ASN A 149 -30.03 -14.20 0.80
CA ASN A 149 -30.60 -13.02 0.14
C ASN A 149 -30.73 -11.80 1.08
N ASP A 150 -30.71 -12.02 2.40
CA ASP A 150 -30.83 -10.95 3.40
C ASP A 150 -29.49 -10.29 3.76
N ILE A 151 -28.40 -10.64 3.06
CA ILE A 151 -27.08 -10.06 3.30
C ILE A 151 -26.98 -8.69 2.63
N GLN A 152 -26.53 -7.70 3.42
CA GLN A 152 -26.16 -6.38 2.91
C GLN A 152 -24.64 -6.22 2.89
N PHE A 153 -24.08 -5.79 1.77
CA PHE A 153 -22.64 -5.59 1.62
C PHE A 153 -22.25 -4.14 1.94
N ALA A 154 -21.02 -3.96 2.36
CA ALA A 154 -20.39 -2.66 2.50
C ALA A 154 -18.96 -2.72 1.95
N LEU A 155 -18.64 -1.76 1.08
CA LEU A 155 -17.33 -1.58 0.49
C LEU A 155 -16.87 -0.16 0.76
N ALA A 156 -15.72 -0.01 1.39
CA ALA A 156 -15.02 1.25 1.50
C ALA A 156 -13.64 1.12 0.88
N VAL A 157 -13.29 2.07 0.02
CA VAL A 157 -12.00 2.11 -0.68
C VAL A 157 -11.34 3.42 -0.35
N HIS A 158 -10.02 3.42 -0.13
CA HIS A 158 -9.23 4.62 -0.02
C HIS A 158 -7.89 4.41 -0.67
N ILE A 159 -7.42 5.45 -1.34
CA ILE A 159 -6.10 5.45 -1.95
C ILE A 159 -5.29 6.48 -1.17
N HIS A 160 -4.25 6.01 -0.50
CA HIS A 160 -3.31 6.84 0.21
C HIS A 160 -2.14 7.19 -0.72
N PRO A 161 -2.01 8.45 -1.17
CA PRO A 161 -0.91 8.86 -2.03
C PRO A 161 0.37 9.08 -1.21
N TYR A 162 1.45 8.46 -1.67
CA TYR A 162 2.81 8.78 -1.29
C TYR A 162 3.45 9.64 -2.39
N PRO A 163 4.60 10.28 -2.12
CA PRO A 163 5.32 11.03 -3.16
C PRO A 163 5.74 10.14 -4.34
N ASN A 164 5.96 10.76 -5.50
CA ASN A 164 6.36 10.11 -6.75
C ASN A 164 5.35 9.07 -7.28
N ASN A 165 4.05 9.35 -7.18
CA ASN A 165 2.96 8.49 -7.69
C ASN A 165 2.95 7.07 -7.11
N ILE A 166 3.54 6.89 -5.93
CA ILE A 166 3.44 5.65 -5.17
C ILE A 166 2.11 5.67 -4.43
N LEU A 167 1.25 4.67 -4.64
CA LEU A 167 -0.09 4.64 -4.08
C LEU A 167 -0.27 3.38 -3.23
N ALA A 168 -0.78 3.54 -2.01
CA ALA A 168 -1.31 2.43 -1.23
C ALA A 168 -2.83 2.39 -1.34
N VAL A 169 -3.36 1.21 -1.63
CA VAL A 169 -4.80 0.97 -1.72
C VAL A 169 -5.26 0.26 -0.47
N TRP A 170 -6.24 0.84 0.17
CA TRP A 170 -6.89 0.34 1.36
C TRP A 170 -8.33 0.01 1.03
N ILE A 171 -8.70 -1.25 1.24
CA ILE A 171 -10.04 -1.74 0.95
C ILE A 171 -10.57 -2.39 2.21
N TYR A 172 -11.77 -2.02 2.58
CA TYR A 172 -12.50 -2.74 3.60
C TYR A 172 -13.79 -3.25 2.99
N MET A 173 -14.00 -4.55 3.13
CA MET A 173 -15.18 -5.21 2.62
C MET A 173 -15.81 -6.00 3.76
N ALA A 174 -17.11 -5.82 3.92
CA ALA A 174 -17.88 -6.54 4.92
C ALA A 174 -19.25 -6.91 4.36
N HIS A 175 -19.81 -7.94 4.95
CA HIS A 175 -21.21 -8.31 4.78
C HIS A 175 -21.88 -8.30 6.15
N LEU A 176 -23.11 -7.78 6.17
CA LEU A 176 -23.94 -7.64 7.34
C LEU A 176 -25.16 -8.55 7.17
N THR A 177 -25.37 -9.41 8.16
CA THR A 177 -26.57 -10.26 8.23
C THR A 177 -27.42 -9.76 9.40
N PRO A 178 -28.71 -9.43 9.21
CA PRO A 178 -29.61 -9.12 10.32
C PRO A 178 -29.64 -10.28 11.32
N LYS A 179 -29.70 -9.96 12.62
CA LYS A 179 -29.89 -10.97 13.67
C LYS A 179 -31.36 -11.33 13.86
#